data_AF-A0A947CE07-F1
#
_entry.id   AF-A0A947CE07-F1
#
_cell.length_a   1.000
_cell.length_b   1.000
_cell.length_c   1.000
_cell.angle_alpha   90.00
_cell.angle_beta   90.00
_cell.angle_gamma   90.00
#
_symmetry.space_group_name_H-M   'P 1'
#
loop_
_entity.id
_entity.type
_entity.pdbx_description
1 polymer ?
#
loop_
_entity_poly.entity_id
_entity_poly.type
_entity_poly.pdbx_seq_one_letter_code
_entity_poly.pdbx_strand_id
1 'polypeptide(L)'
;MTSIPSNIARVPNLLTSQLMLGSISRANQDLFRAQVQMSSGLRINRPSDDPIGTSTVSVLDDIIERRDQHLRNLSHADSVLGNVDAALGDISNLLIEAKGVAASQIGIGSDSQTRDNQAKVIDALLNEAVLIANRKYQELHLFAGTATARTPIVELHQGLQYQGEGDGLTTDLGLTRKLPITVSGVQAFGAVSSRVQGERDLDPIVLPATRLADLNGARGLGVSLASVEVDVGGTDITVDLTTAHTVQDVADLLEADIQLVDPAAVVRIDPVTQNRFEVIPGAAAITISDPATDATAADLGLNMTFPLGGATGGDLDPRIVPETRLDSLAGVTFPLGTIKLSNVGQTRDLDLSSAVTVEDLVNLVEGIDLGIRVEIAESGDRFDFVNELSGGAMSVGETAGGVTATELGVRSLTGNTELADFNDGLGVDIKSGAVDPITGLPDPARDIDFRIDLKDGVTQLDIDLVGAVTVQ
;
A
#
# COMPACT_ATOMS: atom_id res chain seq x y z
N MET A 1 91.30 -39.70 24.85
CA MET A 1 92.30 -39.49 23.79
C MET A 1 91.90 -38.29 22.99
N THR A 2 92.79 -37.31 22.93
CA THR A 2 92.81 -36.21 21.98
C THR A 2 92.67 -36.71 20.54
N SER A 3 91.69 -36.17 19.81
CA SER A 3 91.74 -36.11 18.35
C SER A 3 91.24 -34.74 17.92
N ILE A 4 92.18 -33.84 17.62
CA ILE A 4 91.91 -32.61 16.89
C ILE A 4 91.71 -33.03 15.42
N PRO A 5 90.56 -32.79 14.77
CA PRO A 5 90.54 -32.72 13.33
C PRO A 5 91.00 -31.33 12.92
N SER A 6 92.21 -31.33 12.39
CA SER A 6 92.87 -30.24 11.70
C SER A 6 92.08 -29.88 10.43
N ASN A 7 91.29 -28.81 10.47
CA ASN A 7 91.16 -27.86 9.36
C ASN A 7 90.28 -26.67 9.80
N ILE A 8 90.89 -25.63 10.36
CA ILE A 8 90.34 -24.28 10.18
C ILE A 8 90.61 -23.98 8.71
N ALA A 9 89.70 -24.44 7.85
CA ALA A 9 89.66 -24.01 6.47
C ALA A 9 89.66 -22.49 6.51
N ARG A 10 90.70 -21.88 5.93
CA ARG A 10 90.82 -20.44 5.76
C ARG A 10 89.51 -19.94 5.17
N VAL A 11 88.64 -19.41 6.02
CA VAL A 11 87.56 -18.54 5.58
C VAL A 11 88.31 -17.38 4.91
N PRO A 12 88.16 -17.15 3.60
CA PRO A 12 88.84 -16.04 2.94
C PRO A 12 88.54 -14.76 3.74
N ASN A 13 89.53 -13.90 4.01
CA ASN A 13 89.32 -12.64 4.73
C ASN A 13 88.13 -11.83 4.15
N LEU A 14 87.91 -11.98 2.85
CA LEU A 14 86.77 -11.44 2.11
C LEU A 14 85.42 -11.96 2.63
N LEU A 15 85.29 -13.26 2.92
CA LEU A 15 84.07 -13.88 3.43
C LEU A 15 83.78 -13.44 4.88
N THR A 16 84.81 -13.36 5.75
CA THR A 16 84.64 -12.84 7.13
C THR A 16 84.24 -11.36 7.12
N SER A 17 84.85 -10.55 6.27
CA SER A 17 84.48 -9.14 6.10
C SER A 17 83.06 -8.98 5.53
N GLN A 18 82.65 -9.82 4.56
CA GLN A 18 81.29 -9.81 4.01
C GLN A 18 80.25 -10.21 5.06
N LEU A 19 80.54 -11.20 5.91
CA LEU A 19 79.64 -11.59 7.01
C LEU A 19 79.49 -10.48 8.05
N MET A 20 80.58 -9.79 8.42
CA MET A 20 80.55 -8.66 9.36
C MET A 20 79.82 -7.44 8.78
N LEU A 21 80.07 -7.08 7.52
CA LEU A 21 79.33 -6.02 6.83
C LEU A 21 77.84 -6.37 6.73
N GLY A 22 77.51 -7.64 6.47
CA GLY A 22 76.15 -8.15 6.49
C GLY A 22 75.49 -8.03 7.87
N SER A 23 76.20 -8.34 8.96
CA SER A 23 75.65 -8.17 10.32
C SER A 23 75.44 -6.71 10.72
N ILE A 24 76.37 -5.81 10.36
CA ILE A 24 76.26 -4.37 10.63
C ILE A 24 75.10 -3.77 9.83
N SER A 25 74.95 -4.17 8.57
CA SER A 25 73.83 -3.74 7.72
C SER A 25 72.48 -4.16 8.31
N ARG A 26 72.36 -5.41 8.81
CA ARG A 26 71.15 -5.88 9.52
C ARG A 26 70.87 -5.08 10.79
N ALA A 27 71.88 -4.89 11.67
CA ALA A 27 71.71 -4.15 12.91
C ALA A 27 71.28 -2.68 12.69
N ASN A 28 71.82 -2.02 11.67
CA ASN A 28 71.40 -0.67 11.30
C ASN A 28 69.95 -0.63 10.78
N GLN A 29 69.51 -1.64 10.04
CA GLN A 29 68.11 -1.75 9.60
C GLN A 29 67.17 -1.96 10.79
N ASP A 30 67.55 -2.83 11.74
CA ASP A 30 66.74 -3.09 12.94
C ASP A 30 66.63 -1.83 13.82
N LEU A 31 67.72 -1.09 13.98
CA LEU A 31 67.75 0.18 14.72
C LEU A 31 66.88 1.24 14.02
N PHE A 32 66.95 1.34 12.70
CA PHE A 32 66.08 2.24 11.93
C PHE A 32 64.60 1.87 12.09
N ARG A 33 64.24 0.58 12.03
CA ARG A 33 62.86 0.13 12.28
C ARG A 33 62.38 0.49 13.69
N ALA A 34 63.22 0.27 14.72
CA ALA A 34 62.88 0.64 16.09
C ALA A 34 62.72 2.17 16.26
N GLN A 35 63.57 2.98 15.60
CA GLN A 35 63.42 4.43 15.60
C GLN A 35 62.10 4.87 14.94
N VAL A 36 61.71 4.27 13.82
CA VAL A 36 60.43 4.56 13.16
C VAL A 36 59.25 4.17 14.05
N GLN A 37 59.26 2.99 14.66
CA GLN A 37 58.21 2.55 15.58
C GLN A 37 58.11 3.42 16.82
N MET A 38 59.24 3.87 17.40
CA MET A 38 59.24 4.81 18.52
C MET A 38 58.70 6.19 18.12
N SER A 39 59.00 6.64 16.90
CA SER A 39 58.52 7.95 16.41
C SER A 39 57.03 7.94 16.08
N SER A 40 56.49 6.86 15.53
CA SER A 40 55.06 6.77 15.19
C SER A 40 54.19 6.22 16.33
N GLY A 41 54.80 5.52 17.30
CA GLY A 41 54.08 4.78 18.34
C GLY A 41 53.41 3.51 17.83
N LEU A 42 53.57 3.15 16.55
CA LEU A 42 52.93 1.99 15.94
C LEU A 42 53.94 0.88 15.68
N ARG A 43 53.59 -0.36 16.04
CA ARG A 43 54.38 -1.56 15.72
C ARG A 43 54.41 -1.84 14.22
N ILE A 44 53.30 -1.59 13.52
CA ILE A 44 53.12 -1.83 12.08
C ILE A 44 52.94 -0.47 11.41
N ASN A 45 53.86 -0.08 10.53
CA ASN A 45 53.77 1.21 9.81
C ASN A 45 53.55 1.01 8.31
N ARG A 46 53.94 -0.14 7.76
CA ARG A 46 53.76 -0.50 6.35
C ARG A 46 53.28 -1.95 6.23
N PRO A 47 52.50 -2.29 5.18
CA PRO A 47 52.08 -3.67 4.94
C PRO A 47 53.22 -4.69 4.86
N SER A 48 54.42 -4.25 4.46
CA SER A 48 55.62 -5.09 4.40
C SER A 48 56.18 -5.51 5.76
N ASP A 49 55.83 -4.80 6.85
CA ASP A 49 56.38 -5.05 8.18
C ASP A 49 55.73 -6.29 8.82
N ASP A 50 54.42 -6.48 8.60
CA ASP A 50 53.62 -7.63 9.06
C ASP A 50 52.34 -7.72 8.20
N PRO A 51 52.34 -8.48 7.10
CA PRO A 51 51.18 -8.55 6.20
C PRO A 51 49.92 -9.10 6.89
N ILE A 52 50.09 -10.06 7.82
CA ILE A 52 48.98 -10.65 8.57
C ILE A 52 48.43 -9.61 9.56
N GLY A 53 49.30 -9.01 10.37
CA GLY A 53 48.91 -7.97 11.31
C GLY A 53 48.26 -6.75 10.62
N THR A 54 48.78 -6.36 9.46
CA THR A 54 48.19 -5.26 8.66
C THR A 54 46.77 -5.61 8.21
N SER A 55 46.52 -6.85 7.76
CA SER A 55 45.16 -7.27 7.38
C SER A 55 44.17 -7.19 8.54
N THR A 56 44.59 -7.57 9.76
CA THR A 56 43.77 -7.47 10.97
C THR A 56 43.50 -6.02 11.34
N VAL A 57 44.52 -5.15 11.28
CA VAL A 57 44.37 -3.71 11.52
C VAL A 57 43.37 -3.11 10.52
N SER A 58 43.48 -3.42 9.22
CA SER A 58 42.54 -2.90 8.22
C SER A 58 41.09 -3.33 8.46
N VAL A 59 40.84 -4.57 8.90
CA VAL A 59 39.47 -5.01 9.25
C VAL A 59 38.96 -4.27 10.48
N LEU A 60 39.80 -4.05 11.50
CA LEU A 60 39.42 -3.29 12.69
C LEU A 60 39.15 -1.81 12.36
N ASP A 61 39.98 -1.21 11.50
CA ASP A 61 39.79 0.17 11.04
C ASP A 61 38.48 0.32 10.26
N ASP A 62 38.13 -0.61 9.36
CA ASP A 62 36.84 -0.63 8.65
C ASP A 62 35.67 -0.78 9.63
N ILE A 63 35.80 -1.63 10.66
CA ILE A 63 34.78 -1.75 11.72
C ILE A 63 34.62 -0.44 12.50
N ILE A 64 35.71 0.23 12.85
CA ILE A 64 35.68 1.51 13.57
C ILE A 64 35.03 2.59 12.70
N GLU A 65 35.44 2.72 11.44
CA GLU A 65 34.88 3.71 10.51
C GLU A 65 33.38 3.51 10.30
N ARG A 66 32.93 2.26 10.13
CA ARG A 66 31.50 1.92 10.07
C ARG A 66 30.76 2.30 11.34
N ARG A 67 31.32 2.00 12.52
CA ARG A 67 30.72 2.39 13.81
C ARG A 67 30.61 3.90 13.96
N ASP A 68 31.65 4.64 13.58
CA ASP A 68 31.64 6.10 13.63
C ASP A 68 30.59 6.67 12.67
N GLN A 69 30.40 6.07 11.49
CA GLN A 69 29.31 6.44 10.59
C GLN A 69 27.93 6.14 11.19
N HIS A 70 27.74 4.98 11.82
CA HIS A 70 26.47 4.66 12.50
C HIS A 70 26.18 5.62 13.66
N LEU A 71 27.19 6.02 14.45
CA LEU A 71 27.01 7.01 15.51
C LEU A 71 26.59 8.38 14.95
N ARG A 72 27.15 8.80 13.81
CA ARG A 72 26.69 10.01 13.09
C ARG A 72 25.25 9.85 12.60
N ASN A 73 24.90 8.71 12.02
CA ASN A 73 23.54 8.43 11.54
C ASN A 73 22.53 8.42 12.70
N LEU A 74 22.87 7.81 13.85
CA LEU A 74 22.05 7.81 15.06
C LEU A 74 21.86 9.21 15.62
N SER A 75 22.93 10.02 15.71
CA SER A 75 22.81 11.41 16.18
C SER A 75 21.93 12.25 15.25
N HIS A 76 22.00 12.02 13.93
CA HIS A 76 21.11 12.65 12.97
C HIS A 76 19.66 12.18 13.16
N ALA A 77 19.43 10.87 13.27
CA ALA A 77 18.10 10.30 13.50
C ALA A 77 17.45 10.83 14.79
N ASP A 78 18.20 10.88 15.90
CA ASP A 78 17.76 11.43 17.18
C ASP A 78 17.33 12.91 17.04
N SER A 79 18.12 13.70 16.31
CA SER A 79 17.80 15.10 16.04
C SER A 79 16.52 15.25 15.21
N VAL A 80 16.34 14.44 14.16
CA VAL A 80 15.15 14.49 13.30
C VAL A 80 13.91 14.07 14.11
N LEU A 81 13.97 12.94 14.81
CA LEU A 81 12.86 12.43 15.63
C LEU A 81 12.48 13.38 16.76
N GLY A 82 13.45 14.04 17.41
CA GLY A 82 13.18 15.08 18.40
C GLY A 82 12.42 16.28 17.83
N ASN A 83 12.67 16.65 16.57
CA ASN A 83 11.89 17.69 15.88
C ASN A 83 10.49 17.21 15.50
N VAL A 84 10.33 15.93 15.13
CA VAL A 84 9.00 15.33 14.88
C VAL A 84 8.16 15.36 16.15
N ASP A 85 8.72 14.91 17.28
CA ASP A 85 8.02 14.87 18.57
C ASP A 85 7.61 16.26 19.04
N ALA A 86 8.51 17.25 18.93
CA ALA A 86 8.19 18.64 19.25
C ALA A 86 7.05 19.19 18.37
N ALA A 87 7.08 18.93 17.06
CA ALA A 87 6.03 19.38 16.15
C ALA A 87 4.67 18.70 16.43
N LEU A 88 4.66 17.40 16.76
CA LEU A 88 3.46 16.70 17.19
C LEU A 88 2.91 17.26 18.51
N GLY A 89 3.78 17.61 19.46
CA GLY A 89 3.41 18.28 20.70
C GLY A 89 2.74 19.64 20.44
N ASP A 90 3.31 20.45 19.54
CA ASP A 90 2.74 21.74 19.13
C ASP A 90 1.33 21.55 18.52
N ILE A 91 1.17 20.61 17.57
CA ILE A 91 -0.12 20.30 16.93
C ILE A 91 -1.13 19.79 17.96
N SER A 92 -0.73 18.90 18.88
CA SER A 92 -1.60 18.38 19.93
C SER A 92 -2.16 19.49 20.81
N ASN A 93 -1.35 20.51 21.12
CA ASN A 93 -1.81 21.66 21.92
C ASN A 93 -2.85 22.50 21.16
N LEU A 94 -2.62 22.75 19.86
CA LEU A 94 -3.58 23.45 19.00
C LEU A 94 -4.92 22.70 18.90
N LEU A 95 -4.89 21.37 18.79
CA LEU A 95 -6.09 20.55 18.74
C LEU A 95 -6.88 20.58 20.06
N ILE A 96 -6.19 20.59 21.20
CA ILE A 96 -6.82 20.74 22.53
C ILE A 96 -7.49 22.12 22.64
N GLU A 97 -6.82 23.17 22.17
CA GLU A 97 -7.37 24.53 22.15
C GLU A 97 -8.61 24.62 21.24
N ALA A 98 -8.51 24.10 20.02
CA ALA A 98 -9.62 24.04 19.07
C ALA A 98 -10.83 23.30 19.65
N LYS A 99 -10.60 22.14 20.31
CA LYS A 99 -11.65 21.40 21.02
C LYS A 99 -12.27 22.23 22.15
N GLY A 100 -11.47 22.97 22.90
CA GLY A 100 -11.95 23.87 23.97
C GLY A 100 -12.84 24.98 23.42
N VAL A 101 -12.43 25.62 22.33
CA VAL A 101 -13.23 26.62 21.61
C VAL A 101 -14.54 26.00 21.14
N ALA A 102 -14.51 24.87 20.42
CA ALA A 102 -15.72 24.19 19.93
C ALA A 102 -16.67 23.80 21.06
N ALA A 103 -16.17 23.19 22.14
CA ALA A 103 -16.98 22.78 23.29
C ALA A 103 -17.68 23.97 23.99
N SER A 104 -17.03 25.14 24.01
CA SER A 104 -17.62 26.35 24.59
C SER A 104 -18.84 26.87 23.82
N GLN A 105 -19.03 26.43 22.56
CA GLN A 105 -20.12 26.89 21.68
C GLN A 105 -21.34 25.95 21.65
N ILE A 106 -21.31 24.79 22.32
CA ILE A 106 -22.40 23.81 22.33
C ILE A 106 -23.63 24.29 23.13
N GLY A 107 -23.50 25.36 23.93
CA GLY A 107 -24.55 25.86 24.83
C GLY A 107 -25.54 26.86 24.24
N ILE A 108 -26.66 27.05 24.95
CA ILE A 108 -27.78 27.96 24.61
C ILE A 108 -27.34 29.44 24.56
N GLY A 109 -26.20 29.78 25.17
CA GLY A 109 -25.63 31.13 25.19
C GLY A 109 -24.84 31.53 23.94
N SER A 110 -24.64 30.63 22.98
CA SER A 110 -23.92 30.92 21.74
C SER A 110 -24.89 31.09 20.56
N ASP A 111 -25.06 32.31 20.10
CA ASP A 111 -25.81 32.60 18.88
C ASP A 111 -24.99 32.27 17.61
N SER A 112 -25.63 32.36 16.43
CA SER A 112 -24.98 32.09 15.15
C SER A 112 -23.78 32.99 14.91
N GLN A 113 -23.91 34.29 15.21
CA GLN A 113 -22.85 35.27 14.96
C GLN A 113 -21.60 35.01 15.81
N THR A 114 -21.79 34.55 17.05
CA THR A 114 -20.69 34.16 17.95
C THR A 114 -19.98 32.93 17.41
N ARG A 115 -20.73 31.93 16.93
CA ARG A 115 -20.14 30.72 16.31
C ARG A 115 -19.34 31.08 15.06
N ASP A 116 -19.84 31.96 14.21
CA ASP A 116 -19.13 32.42 13.00
C ASP A 116 -17.81 33.12 13.34
N ASN A 117 -17.76 33.87 14.46
CA ASN A 117 -16.53 34.50 14.92
C ASN A 117 -15.56 33.49 15.53
N GLN A 118 -16.05 32.49 16.25
CA GLN A 118 -15.21 31.41 16.80
C GLN A 118 -14.69 30.47 15.71
N ALA A 119 -15.45 30.26 14.64
CA ALA A 119 -14.98 29.51 13.46
C ALA A 119 -13.68 30.11 12.90
N LYS A 120 -13.59 31.45 12.80
CA LYS A 120 -12.35 32.13 12.38
C LYS A 120 -11.16 31.88 13.30
N VAL A 121 -11.40 31.66 14.59
CA VAL A 121 -10.34 31.28 15.55
C VAL A 121 -9.88 29.86 15.27
N ILE A 122 -10.82 28.93 15.04
CA ILE A 122 -10.50 27.55 14.62
C ILE A 122 -9.71 27.56 13.30
N ASP A 123 -10.09 28.37 12.32
CA ASP A 123 -9.37 28.51 11.05
C ASP A 123 -7.93 29.01 11.27
N ALA A 124 -7.72 29.95 12.19
CA ALA A 124 -6.38 30.42 12.55
C ALA A 124 -5.53 29.32 13.22
N LEU A 125 -6.12 28.51 14.11
CA LEU A 125 -5.45 27.37 14.73
C LEU A 125 -5.11 26.29 13.69
N LEU A 126 -6.00 26.05 12.72
CA LEU A 126 -5.75 25.13 11.62
C LEU A 126 -4.59 25.61 10.75
N ASN A 127 -4.56 26.90 10.39
CA ASN A 127 -3.47 27.48 9.61
C ASN A 127 -2.12 27.35 10.33
N GLU A 128 -2.08 27.56 11.65
CA GLU A 128 -0.87 27.34 12.44
C GLU A 128 -0.46 25.86 12.45
N ALA A 129 -1.41 24.93 12.59
CA ALA A 129 -1.14 23.49 12.51
C ALA A 129 -0.56 23.09 11.15
N VAL A 130 -1.05 23.66 10.05
CA VAL A 130 -0.51 23.45 8.69
C VAL A 130 0.92 23.96 8.57
N LEU A 131 1.23 25.14 9.15
CA LEU A 131 2.61 25.66 9.18
C LEU A 131 3.56 24.74 9.94
N ILE A 132 3.10 24.16 11.06
CA ILE A 132 3.89 23.19 11.85
C ILE A 132 4.06 21.88 11.08
N ALA A 133 3.01 21.37 10.44
CA ALA A 133 3.06 20.16 9.62
C ALA A 133 3.98 20.30 8.40
N ASN A 134 4.15 21.52 7.88
CA ASN A 134 5.05 21.83 6.78
C ASN A 134 6.48 22.20 7.21
N ARG A 135 6.79 22.16 8.52
CA ARG A 135 8.11 22.52 9.07
C ARG A 135 9.21 21.63 8.47
N LYS A 136 10.35 22.26 8.17
CA LYS A 136 11.55 21.61 7.64
C LYS A 136 12.65 21.52 8.70
N TYR A 137 13.41 20.44 8.65
CA TYR A 137 14.67 20.31 9.38
C TYR A 137 15.77 19.83 8.41
N GLN A 138 16.83 20.62 8.25
CA GLN A 138 17.94 20.31 7.34
C GLN A 138 17.47 19.95 5.91
N GLU A 139 16.56 20.77 5.35
CA GLU A 139 15.89 20.56 4.05
C GLU A 139 14.94 19.36 3.96
N LEU A 140 14.76 18.60 5.04
CA LEU A 140 13.83 17.48 5.11
C LEU A 140 12.49 17.94 5.70
N HIS A 141 11.40 17.66 4.99
CA HIS A 141 10.07 17.73 5.55
C HIS A 141 9.81 16.51 6.45
N LEU A 142 9.42 16.79 7.70
CA LEU A 142 9.30 15.78 8.75
C LEU A 142 8.10 14.85 8.56
N PHE A 143 7.03 15.38 7.95
CA PHE A 143 5.74 14.70 7.79
C PHE A 143 5.45 14.25 6.34
N ALA A 144 6.43 14.30 5.44
CA ALA A 144 6.27 13.89 4.03
C ALA A 144 6.48 12.39 3.80
N GLY A 145 6.69 11.59 4.86
CA GLY A 145 7.11 10.20 4.74
C GLY A 145 8.49 10.09 4.06
N THR A 146 8.56 9.32 2.98
CA THR A 146 9.74 9.15 2.12
C THR A 146 9.98 10.34 1.17
N ALA A 147 8.93 11.10 0.83
CA ALA A 147 8.98 12.24 -0.09
C ALA A 147 9.51 13.53 0.58
N THR A 148 10.62 13.43 1.31
CA THR A 148 11.16 14.48 2.19
C THR A 148 11.46 15.83 1.53
N ALA A 149 11.60 15.90 0.20
CA ALA A 149 11.84 17.12 -0.56
C ALA A 149 10.55 17.87 -0.97
N ARG A 150 9.38 17.25 -0.81
CA ARG A 150 8.07 17.84 -1.17
C ARG A 150 7.36 18.38 0.07
N THR A 151 6.66 19.50 -0.11
CA THR A 151 5.83 20.09 0.95
C THR A 151 4.69 19.12 1.29
N PRO A 152 4.57 18.66 2.55
CA PRO A 152 3.57 17.67 2.94
C PRO A 152 2.13 18.09 2.72
N ILE A 153 1.77 19.32 3.09
CA ILE A 153 0.41 19.84 3.02
C ILE A 153 0.38 21.08 2.12
N VAL A 154 -0.49 21.06 1.12
CA VAL A 154 -0.75 22.22 0.27
C VAL A 154 -2.23 22.55 0.25
N GLU A 155 -2.57 23.82 0.06
CA GLU A 155 -3.95 24.23 -0.20
C GLU A 155 -4.32 23.89 -1.64
N LEU A 156 -5.43 23.17 -1.82
CA LEU A 156 -6.02 22.90 -3.13
C LEU A 156 -7.52 23.20 -3.04
N HIS A 157 -7.99 24.13 -3.88
CA HIS A 157 -9.34 24.70 -3.83
C HIS A 157 -9.65 25.36 -2.48
N GLN A 158 -10.50 24.74 -1.65
CA GLN A 158 -10.85 25.20 -0.29
C GLN A 158 -10.45 24.16 0.77
N GLY A 159 -9.66 23.15 0.38
CA GLY A 159 -9.23 22.04 1.23
C GLY A 159 -7.71 21.95 1.34
N LEU A 160 -7.27 21.07 2.22
CA LEU A 160 -5.84 20.79 2.45
C LEU A 160 -5.50 19.42 1.86
N GLN A 161 -4.64 19.40 0.84
CA GLN A 161 -4.15 18.18 0.21
C GLN A 161 -2.87 17.71 0.89
N TYR A 162 -2.79 16.42 1.20
CA TYR A 162 -1.56 15.78 1.64
C TYR A 162 -0.81 15.14 0.46
N GLN A 163 0.46 15.50 0.27
CA GLN A 163 1.31 15.08 -0.86
C GLN A 163 2.52 14.22 -0.46
N GLY A 164 2.55 13.71 0.78
CA GLY A 164 3.63 12.83 1.24
C GLY A 164 3.38 11.37 0.85
N GLU A 165 4.45 10.57 0.81
CA GLU A 165 4.42 9.18 0.31
C GLU A 165 5.19 8.23 1.23
N GLY A 166 4.71 6.99 1.39
CA GLY A 166 5.40 5.92 2.14
C GLY A 166 5.52 6.16 3.66
N ASP A 167 6.14 5.20 4.35
CA ASP A 167 6.16 5.16 5.83
C ASP A 167 7.17 6.13 6.46
N GLY A 168 8.25 6.47 5.73
CA GLY A 168 9.30 7.36 6.23
C GLY A 168 10.69 7.09 5.63
N LEU A 169 11.56 8.08 5.67
CA LEU A 169 12.96 7.97 5.27
C LEU A 169 13.69 7.03 6.25
N THR A 170 14.45 6.07 5.73
CA THR A 170 15.28 5.18 6.56
C THR A 170 16.76 5.51 6.39
N THR A 171 17.54 5.30 7.45
CA THR A 171 19.00 5.44 7.43
C THR A 171 19.65 4.22 8.06
N ASP A 172 20.90 3.94 7.72
CA ASP A 172 21.63 2.80 8.26
C ASP A 172 22.13 3.08 9.68
N LEU A 173 21.38 2.57 10.66
CA LEU A 173 21.68 2.70 12.08
C LEU A 173 22.51 1.53 12.63
N GLY A 174 22.92 0.57 11.80
CA GLY A 174 23.58 -0.65 12.26
C GLY A 174 22.65 -1.60 13.03
N LEU A 175 21.33 -1.43 12.88
CA LEU A 175 20.29 -2.25 13.49
C LEU A 175 19.80 -3.32 12.52
N THR A 176 19.38 -4.48 13.04
CA THR A 176 18.79 -5.56 12.21
C THR A 176 17.50 -5.12 11.50
N ARG A 177 16.75 -4.19 12.10
CA ARG A 177 15.55 -3.60 11.50
C ARG A 177 15.83 -2.16 11.07
N LYS A 178 15.42 -1.82 9.86
CA LYS A 178 15.39 -0.44 9.38
C LYS A 178 14.27 0.31 10.10
N LEU A 179 14.58 1.45 10.68
CA LEU A 179 13.61 2.31 11.35
C LEU A 179 13.47 3.61 10.55
N PRO A 180 12.25 4.06 10.27
CA PRO A 180 12.03 5.37 9.66
C PRO A 180 12.38 6.47 10.66
N ILE A 181 13.04 7.52 10.17
CA ILE A 181 13.43 8.71 10.94
C ILE A 181 12.50 9.90 10.68
N THR A 182 11.66 9.82 9.65
CA THR A 182 10.53 10.72 9.37
C THR A 182 9.22 9.95 9.47
N VAL A 183 8.09 10.66 9.53
CA VAL A 183 6.75 10.06 9.65
C VAL A 183 5.89 10.54 8.49
N SER A 184 4.89 9.77 8.08
CA SER A 184 3.88 10.24 7.13
C SER A 184 2.79 11.05 7.84
N GLY A 185 2.25 12.07 7.19
CA GLY A 185 1.08 12.80 7.69
C GLY A 185 -0.14 11.89 7.90
N VAL A 186 -0.27 10.83 7.11
CA VAL A 186 -1.30 9.79 7.29
C VAL A 186 -1.18 9.15 8.67
N GLN A 187 0.04 8.73 9.07
CA GLN A 187 0.27 8.13 10.38
C GLN A 187 0.23 9.16 11.51
N ALA A 188 0.72 10.37 11.27
CA ALA A 188 0.87 11.40 12.28
C ALA A 188 -0.46 12.05 12.70
N PHE A 189 -1.32 12.37 11.73
CA PHE A 189 -2.56 13.13 11.97
C PHE A 189 -3.73 12.69 11.09
N GLY A 190 -3.65 11.52 10.43
CA GLY A 190 -4.75 11.01 9.60
C GLY A 190 -5.02 11.89 8.38
N ALA A 191 -3.95 12.33 7.70
CA ALA A 191 -4.02 13.35 6.64
C ALA A 191 -4.91 13.04 5.43
N VAL A 192 -5.36 11.80 5.26
CA VAL A 192 -6.28 11.39 4.20
C VAL A 192 -7.69 11.27 4.78
N SER A 193 -8.66 11.83 4.06
CA SER A 193 -10.05 11.93 4.50
C SER A 193 -10.87 10.70 4.04
N SER A 194 -12.19 10.77 4.28
CA SER A 194 -13.23 9.82 3.92
C SER A 194 -12.94 9.02 2.65
N ARG A 195 -13.09 7.69 2.73
CA ARG A 195 -13.02 6.78 1.59
C ARG A 195 -14.44 6.49 1.13
N VAL A 196 -14.69 6.65 -0.17
CA VAL A 196 -15.85 6.02 -0.80
C VAL A 196 -15.37 4.65 -1.20
N GLN A 197 -15.74 3.66 -0.41
CA GLN A 197 -15.37 2.28 -0.68
C GLN A 197 -16.21 1.73 -1.82
N GLY A 198 -15.60 0.91 -2.65
CA GLY A 198 -16.34 0.11 -3.61
C GLY A 198 -17.33 -0.81 -2.88
N GLU A 199 -18.55 -0.93 -3.38
CA GLU A 199 -19.57 -1.80 -2.79
C GLU A 199 -19.66 -3.17 -3.47
N ARG A 200 -18.93 -3.37 -4.57
CA ARG A 200 -19.05 -4.55 -5.43
C ARG A 200 -17.68 -5.12 -5.80
N ASP A 201 -17.58 -6.43 -5.77
CA ASP A 201 -16.54 -7.19 -6.44
C ASP A 201 -16.71 -7.08 -7.97
N LEU A 202 -15.65 -6.66 -8.64
CA LEU A 202 -15.63 -6.43 -10.08
C LEU A 202 -15.05 -7.60 -10.87
N ASP A 203 -14.55 -8.64 -10.20
CA ASP A 203 -14.15 -9.95 -10.72
C ASP A 203 -13.73 -9.94 -12.20
N PRO A 204 -12.57 -9.36 -12.53
CA PRO A 204 -12.10 -9.24 -13.91
C PRO A 204 -11.92 -10.60 -14.58
N ILE A 205 -12.21 -10.70 -15.87
CA ILE A 205 -11.93 -11.94 -16.61
C ILE A 205 -10.43 -12.28 -16.58
N VAL A 206 -10.16 -13.57 -16.51
CA VAL A 206 -8.84 -14.16 -16.66
C VAL A 206 -8.46 -14.19 -18.15
N LEU A 207 -7.34 -13.56 -18.47
CA LEU A 207 -6.71 -13.66 -19.78
C LEU A 207 -5.64 -14.77 -19.75
N PRO A 208 -5.27 -15.38 -20.90
CA PRO A 208 -4.19 -16.38 -20.92
C PRO A 208 -2.87 -15.91 -20.29
N ALA A 209 -2.59 -14.61 -20.37
CA ALA A 209 -1.39 -14.00 -19.80
C ALA A 209 -1.53 -13.55 -18.33
N THR A 210 -2.71 -13.72 -17.71
CA THR A 210 -2.92 -13.37 -16.29
C THR A 210 -1.98 -14.19 -15.42
N ARG A 211 -1.23 -13.51 -14.56
CA ARG A 211 -0.24 -14.16 -13.69
C ARG A 211 -0.93 -14.80 -12.52
N LEU A 212 -0.37 -15.90 -12.03
CA LEU A 212 -0.89 -16.60 -10.86
C LEU A 212 -0.73 -15.78 -9.57
N ALA A 213 0.24 -14.86 -9.54
CA ALA A 213 0.43 -13.91 -8.43
C ALA A 213 -0.67 -12.84 -8.35
N ASP A 214 -1.40 -12.62 -9.46
CA ASP A 214 -2.49 -11.66 -9.56
C ASP A 214 -3.84 -12.34 -9.30
N LEU A 215 -3.85 -13.54 -8.68
CA LEU A 215 -5.06 -14.28 -8.30
C LEU A 215 -5.12 -14.42 -6.78
N ASN A 216 -6.30 -14.21 -6.21
CA ASN A 216 -6.57 -14.56 -4.81
C ASN A 216 -6.78 -16.09 -4.66
N GLY A 217 -7.10 -16.78 -5.76
CA GLY A 217 -7.38 -18.21 -5.80
C GLY A 217 -8.75 -18.54 -5.21
N ALA A 218 -9.26 -19.73 -5.48
CA ALA A 218 -10.58 -20.18 -5.04
C ALA A 218 -10.77 -20.24 -3.52
N ARG A 219 -9.67 -20.18 -2.78
CA ARG A 219 -9.65 -20.14 -1.32
C ARG A 219 -9.46 -18.74 -0.73
N GLY A 220 -9.15 -17.73 -1.55
CA GLY A 220 -8.83 -16.38 -1.10
C GLY A 220 -7.51 -16.27 -0.32
N LEU A 221 -6.58 -17.22 -0.50
CA LEU A 221 -5.29 -17.28 0.21
C LEU A 221 -4.08 -17.08 -0.72
N GLY A 222 -4.33 -16.73 -1.98
CA GLY A 222 -3.35 -16.74 -3.06
C GLY A 222 -3.16 -18.14 -3.65
N VAL A 223 -2.41 -18.22 -4.75
CA VAL A 223 -2.09 -19.48 -5.43
C VAL A 223 -0.68 -19.95 -5.03
N SER A 224 -0.61 -21.06 -4.30
CA SER A 224 0.64 -21.75 -3.99
C SER A 224 0.91 -22.86 -5.00
N LEU A 225 2.09 -22.87 -5.64
CA LEU A 225 2.43 -23.86 -6.67
C LEU A 225 3.22 -25.04 -6.11
N ALA A 226 2.71 -26.23 -6.37
CA ALA A 226 3.31 -27.52 -6.07
C ALA A 226 2.86 -28.55 -7.13
N SER A 227 3.21 -29.81 -6.93
CA SER A 227 2.65 -30.88 -7.76
C SER A 227 1.24 -31.25 -7.31
N VAL A 228 0.39 -31.64 -8.26
CA VAL A 228 -0.99 -32.06 -8.03
C VAL A 228 -1.20 -33.49 -8.50
N GLU A 229 -2.03 -34.23 -7.76
CA GLU A 229 -2.39 -35.61 -8.08
C GLU A 229 -3.64 -35.62 -8.95
N VAL A 230 -3.59 -36.36 -10.06
CA VAL A 230 -4.69 -36.48 -11.01
C VAL A 230 -4.99 -37.95 -11.25
N ASP A 231 -6.18 -38.40 -10.88
CA ASP A 231 -6.71 -39.72 -11.25
C ASP A 231 -7.50 -39.62 -12.56
N VAL A 232 -7.08 -40.38 -13.57
CA VAL A 232 -7.77 -40.49 -14.85
C VAL A 232 -8.35 -41.89 -14.96
N GLY A 233 -9.59 -42.08 -14.49
CA GLY A 233 -10.29 -43.35 -14.57
C GLY A 233 -9.59 -44.51 -13.83
N GLY A 234 -8.97 -44.24 -12.68
CA GLY A 234 -8.21 -45.22 -11.89
C GLY A 234 -6.71 -45.27 -12.18
N THR A 235 -6.18 -44.35 -13.01
CA THR A 235 -4.75 -44.20 -13.26
C THR A 235 -4.27 -42.88 -12.65
N ASP A 236 -3.49 -42.98 -11.57
CA ASP A 236 -2.91 -41.82 -10.91
C ASP A 236 -1.68 -41.31 -11.68
N ILE A 237 -1.67 -40.01 -11.98
CA ILE A 237 -0.52 -39.26 -12.48
C ILE A 237 -0.23 -38.07 -11.56
N THR A 238 1.01 -37.60 -11.57
CA THR A 238 1.42 -36.41 -10.83
C THR A 238 1.84 -35.34 -11.83
N VAL A 239 1.20 -34.17 -11.76
CA VAL A 239 1.50 -33.02 -12.62
C VAL A 239 2.27 -31.99 -11.82
N ASP A 240 3.44 -31.56 -12.32
CA ASP A 240 4.26 -30.53 -11.69
C ASP A 240 3.91 -29.14 -12.22
N LEU A 241 3.33 -28.29 -11.36
CA LEU A 241 2.96 -26.91 -11.69
C LEU A 241 3.97 -25.86 -11.21
N THR A 242 5.11 -26.28 -10.64
CA THR A 242 6.07 -25.34 -10.03
C THR A 242 6.71 -24.37 -11.02
N THR A 243 6.68 -24.68 -12.32
CA THR A 243 7.20 -23.82 -13.39
C THR A 243 6.15 -22.89 -14.01
N ALA A 244 4.89 -22.98 -13.59
CA ALA A 244 3.83 -22.15 -14.12
C ALA A 244 3.95 -20.69 -13.64
N HIS A 245 3.74 -19.73 -14.54
CA HIS A 245 3.72 -18.31 -14.19
C HIS A 245 2.36 -17.67 -14.47
N THR A 246 1.65 -18.19 -15.45
CA THR A 246 0.34 -17.73 -15.90
C THR A 246 -0.71 -18.83 -15.77
N VAL A 247 -1.97 -18.43 -15.79
CA VAL A 247 -3.13 -19.35 -15.88
C VAL A 247 -3.06 -20.25 -17.11
N GLN A 248 -2.55 -19.77 -18.25
CA GLN A 248 -2.38 -20.59 -19.44
C GLN A 248 -1.29 -21.65 -19.24
N ASP A 249 -0.19 -21.33 -18.57
CA ASP A 249 0.85 -22.33 -18.27
C ASP A 249 0.26 -23.47 -17.43
N VAL A 250 -0.63 -23.17 -16.48
CA VAL A 250 -1.32 -24.20 -15.67
C VAL A 250 -2.23 -25.07 -16.54
N ALA A 251 -3.04 -24.45 -17.41
CA ALA A 251 -3.91 -25.19 -18.31
C ALA A 251 -3.10 -26.09 -19.26
N ASP A 252 -2.02 -25.57 -19.84
CA ASP A 252 -1.16 -26.29 -20.78
C ASP A 252 -0.43 -27.47 -20.10
N LEU A 253 0.09 -27.27 -18.89
CA LEU A 253 0.78 -28.33 -18.13
C LEU A 253 -0.18 -29.45 -17.73
N LEU A 254 -1.36 -29.09 -17.20
CA LEU A 254 -2.39 -30.08 -16.86
C LEU A 254 -2.88 -30.83 -18.09
N GLU A 255 -3.20 -30.11 -19.17
CA GLU A 255 -3.67 -30.72 -20.41
C GLU A 255 -2.63 -31.68 -20.99
N ALA A 256 -1.36 -31.27 -21.07
CA ALA A 256 -0.29 -32.06 -21.62
C ALA A 256 -0.09 -33.39 -20.88
N ASP A 257 -0.08 -33.36 -19.55
CA ASP A 257 0.14 -34.56 -18.74
C ASP A 257 -1.11 -35.47 -18.70
N ILE A 258 -2.31 -34.89 -18.61
CA ILE A 258 -3.58 -35.65 -18.67
C ILE A 258 -3.73 -36.37 -20.02
N GLN A 259 -3.36 -35.71 -21.13
CA GLN A 259 -3.46 -36.28 -22.47
C GLN A 259 -2.52 -37.47 -22.73
N LEU A 260 -1.53 -37.71 -21.86
CA LEU A 260 -0.73 -38.95 -21.89
C LEU A 260 -1.59 -40.19 -21.56
N VAL A 261 -2.67 -40.02 -20.79
CA VAL A 261 -3.58 -41.10 -20.37
C VAL A 261 -4.94 -41.00 -21.08
N ASP A 262 -5.51 -39.80 -21.22
CA ASP A 262 -6.75 -39.52 -21.95
C ASP A 262 -6.53 -38.50 -23.09
N PRO A 263 -6.16 -38.94 -24.30
CA PRO A 263 -5.80 -38.04 -25.41
C PRO A 263 -6.92 -37.11 -25.91
N ALA A 264 -8.17 -37.31 -25.44
CA ALA A 264 -9.31 -36.47 -25.80
C ALA A 264 -9.71 -35.49 -24.68
N ALA A 265 -9.01 -35.50 -23.54
CA ALA A 265 -9.24 -34.55 -22.46
C ALA A 265 -8.81 -33.13 -22.86
N VAL A 266 -9.56 -32.13 -22.39
CA VAL A 266 -9.27 -30.70 -22.61
C VAL A 266 -9.24 -29.97 -21.27
N VAL A 267 -8.23 -29.13 -21.06
CA VAL A 267 -8.17 -28.20 -19.91
C VAL A 267 -8.04 -26.78 -20.45
N ARG A 268 -8.94 -25.89 -20.04
CA ARG A 268 -8.95 -24.50 -20.51
C ARG A 268 -9.54 -23.56 -19.47
N ILE A 269 -9.50 -22.25 -19.74
CA ILE A 269 -10.32 -21.27 -19.03
C ILE A 269 -11.78 -21.39 -19.53
N ASP A 270 -12.75 -21.39 -18.60
CA ASP A 270 -14.17 -21.46 -18.92
C ASP A 270 -14.59 -20.33 -19.88
N PRO A 271 -15.14 -20.64 -21.06
CA PRO A 271 -15.52 -19.61 -22.03
C PRO A 271 -16.76 -18.79 -21.63
N VAL A 272 -17.49 -19.17 -20.57
CA VAL A 272 -18.71 -18.47 -20.13
C VAL A 272 -18.41 -17.41 -19.09
N THR A 273 -17.83 -17.81 -17.95
CA THR A 273 -17.50 -16.90 -16.85
C THR A 273 -16.10 -16.32 -16.95
N GLN A 274 -15.20 -17.00 -17.67
CA GLN A 274 -13.82 -16.57 -17.91
C GLN A 274 -13.02 -16.26 -16.63
N ASN A 275 -13.41 -16.79 -15.48
CA ASN A 275 -12.71 -16.58 -14.20
C ASN A 275 -12.30 -17.90 -13.52
N ARG A 276 -12.50 -19.05 -14.18
CA ARG A 276 -12.25 -20.39 -13.63
C ARG A 276 -11.74 -21.36 -14.69
N PHE A 277 -11.13 -22.45 -14.25
CA PHE A 277 -10.78 -23.55 -15.15
C PHE A 277 -11.99 -24.42 -15.49
N GLU A 278 -12.01 -24.94 -16.71
CA GLU A 278 -12.92 -25.98 -17.19
C GLU A 278 -12.07 -27.19 -17.60
N VAL A 279 -12.41 -28.35 -17.03
CA VAL A 279 -11.80 -29.63 -17.40
C VAL A 279 -12.87 -30.49 -18.05
N ILE A 280 -12.60 -30.93 -19.28
CA ILE A 280 -13.50 -31.77 -20.08
C ILE A 280 -12.82 -33.11 -20.30
N PRO A 281 -13.19 -34.15 -19.54
CA PRO A 281 -12.66 -35.48 -19.75
C PRO A 281 -13.17 -36.13 -21.05
N GLY A 282 -12.33 -36.93 -21.69
CA GLY A 282 -12.63 -37.57 -22.97
C GLY A 282 -13.22 -38.98 -22.84
N ALA A 283 -12.63 -39.82 -21.97
CA ALA A 283 -12.96 -41.24 -21.86
C ALA A 283 -13.44 -41.67 -20.46
N ALA A 284 -12.91 -41.08 -19.39
CA ALA A 284 -13.27 -41.38 -18.00
C ALA A 284 -13.37 -40.09 -17.18
N ALA A 285 -13.98 -40.15 -15.99
CA ALA A 285 -13.94 -39.00 -15.08
C ALA A 285 -12.49 -38.72 -14.64
N ILE A 286 -12.17 -37.45 -14.45
CA ILE A 286 -10.86 -36.99 -13.97
C ILE A 286 -11.05 -36.43 -12.56
N THR A 287 -10.32 -36.94 -11.58
CA THR A 287 -10.29 -36.37 -10.23
C THR A 287 -8.95 -35.69 -10.03
N ILE A 288 -8.97 -34.40 -9.70
CA ILE A 288 -7.77 -33.64 -9.35
C ILE A 288 -7.82 -33.40 -7.84
N SER A 289 -6.71 -33.64 -7.15
CA SER A 289 -6.59 -33.48 -5.71
C SER A 289 -5.19 -33.03 -5.29
N ASP A 290 -5.13 -32.43 -4.10
CA ASP A 290 -3.87 -32.06 -3.47
C ASP A 290 -3.24 -33.23 -2.71
N PRO A 291 -1.90 -33.38 -2.75
CA PRO A 291 -1.20 -34.19 -1.77
C PRO A 291 -1.35 -33.57 -0.36
N ALA A 292 -1.23 -34.38 0.69
CA ALA A 292 -1.66 -34.02 2.05
C ALA A 292 -1.03 -32.75 2.67
N THR A 293 0.06 -32.22 2.11
CA THR A 293 0.77 -31.02 2.59
C THR A 293 0.51 -29.76 1.78
N ASP A 294 -0.03 -29.89 0.57
CA ASP A 294 -0.15 -28.80 -0.38
C ASP A 294 -1.62 -28.43 -0.61
N ALA A 295 -1.83 -27.30 -1.29
CA ALA A 295 -3.17 -26.75 -1.53
C ALA A 295 -3.34 -26.23 -2.97
N THR A 296 -2.43 -26.57 -3.89
CA THR A 296 -2.40 -26.03 -5.25
C THR A 296 -3.69 -26.31 -6.04
N ALA A 297 -4.20 -27.54 -6.05
CA ALA A 297 -5.49 -27.85 -6.68
C ALA A 297 -6.62 -27.09 -6.00
N ALA A 298 -6.62 -26.96 -4.68
CA ALA A 298 -7.65 -26.22 -3.97
C ALA A 298 -7.59 -24.70 -4.24
N ASP A 299 -6.39 -24.12 -4.32
CA ASP A 299 -6.15 -22.71 -4.64
C ASP A 299 -6.56 -22.39 -6.09
N LEU A 300 -6.34 -23.33 -7.03
CA LEU A 300 -6.76 -23.23 -8.43
C LEU A 300 -8.24 -23.59 -8.64
N GLY A 301 -8.98 -23.95 -7.58
CA GLY A 301 -10.38 -24.38 -7.67
C GLY A 301 -10.59 -25.73 -8.38
N LEU A 302 -9.53 -26.53 -8.54
CA LEU A 302 -9.52 -27.81 -9.26
C LEU A 302 -9.69 -29.03 -8.36
N ASN A 303 -9.63 -28.90 -7.02
CA ASN A 303 -9.72 -30.03 -6.08
C ASN A 303 -11.15 -30.63 -6.03
N MET A 304 -11.50 -31.41 -7.05
CA MET A 304 -12.80 -32.02 -7.27
C MET A 304 -12.74 -33.13 -8.34
N THR A 305 -13.87 -33.79 -8.56
CA THR A 305 -14.04 -34.75 -9.66
C THR A 305 -14.81 -34.13 -10.81
N PHE A 306 -14.20 -34.14 -11.99
CA PHE A 306 -14.76 -33.69 -13.26
C PHE A 306 -15.43 -34.86 -13.98
N PRO A 307 -16.76 -34.84 -14.15
CA PRO A 307 -17.49 -35.90 -14.84
C PRO A 307 -17.32 -35.81 -16.36
N LEU A 308 -17.68 -36.89 -17.05
CA LEU A 308 -17.83 -36.87 -18.52
C LEU A 308 -18.81 -35.77 -18.94
N GLY A 309 -18.45 -35.03 -19.99
CA GLY A 309 -19.20 -33.85 -20.44
C GLY A 309 -18.66 -32.52 -19.90
N GLY A 310 -17.69 -32.57 -18.98
CA GLY A 310 -16.98 -31.41 -18.46
C GLY A 310 -17.64 -30.76 -17.26
N ALA A 311 -16.82 -30.12 -16.43
CA ALA A 311 -17.27 -29.25 -15.35
C ALA A 311 -16.27 -28.12 -15.14
N THR A 312 -16.75 -27.04 -14.52
CA THR A 312 -15.92 -25.92 -14.12
C THR A 312 -15.46 -26.07 -12.67
N GLY A 313 -14.26 -25.58 -12.39
CA GLY A 313 -13.72 -25.49 -11.05
C GLY A 313 -14.29 -24.32 -10.25
N GLY A 314 -13.66 -24.07 -9.10
CA GLY A 314 -13.85 -22.87 -8.30
C GLY A 314 -13.40 -21.60 -9.03
N ASP A 315 -13.95 -20.48 -8.59
CA ASP A 315 -13.54 -19.16 -9.06
C ASP A 315 -12.06 -18.92 -8.75
N LEU A 316 -11.29 -18.35 -9.67
CA LEU A 316 -9.89 -17.99 -9.42
C LEU A 316 -9.75 -16.65 -8.68
N ASP A 317 -10.83 -15.87 -8.58
CA ASP A 317 -10.88 -14.56 -7.93
C ASP A 317 -9.71 -13.66 -8.38
N PRO A 318 -9.71 -13.24 -9.66
CA PRO A 318 -8.62 -12.50 -10.26
C PRO A 318 -8.57 -11.08 -9.70
N ARG A 319 -7.38 -10.63 -9.34
CA ARG A 319 -7.18 -9.31 -8.75
C ARG A 319 -7.15 -8.26 -9.85
N ILE A 320 -7.76 -7.12 -9.56
CA ILE A 320 -7.56 -5.89 -10.29
C ILE A 320 -6.11 -5.43 -10.07
N VAL A 321 -5.41 -5.19 -11.16
CA VAL A 321 -4.09 -4.56 -11.21
C VAL A 321 -4.16 -3.32 -12.13
N PRO A 322 -3.19 -2.39 -12.09
CA PRO A 322 -3.21 -1.19 -12.92
C PRO A 322 -3.38 -1.49 -14.43
N GLU A 323 -2.82 -2.60 -14.90
CA GLU A 323 -2.91 -3.03 -16.29
C GLU A 323 -4.21 -3.78 -16.65
N THR A 324 -5.07 -4.08 -15.65
CA THR A 324 -6.36 -4.74 -15.89
C THR A 324 -7.20 -3.89 -16.83
N ARG A 325 -7.77 -4.53 -17.85
CA ARG A 325 -8.64 -3.84 -18.80
C ARG A 325 -9.98 -3.59 -18.17
N LEU A 326 -10.51 -2.39 -18.32
CA LEU A 326 -11.81 -2.05 -17.75
C LEU A 326 -12.91 -2.91 -18.39
N ASP A 327 -12.79 -3.28 -19.67
CA ASP A 327 -13.73 -4.15 -20.39
C ASP A 327 -13.73 -5.62 -19.96
N SER A 328 -12.80 -6.00 -19.09
CA SER A 328 -12.81 -7.31 -18.44
C SER A 328 -13.63 -7.35 -17.15
N LEU A 329 -14.05 -6.22 -16.61
CA LEU A 329 -14.73 -6.18 -15.32
C LEU A 329 -16.16 -6.71 -15.43
N ALA A 330 -16.51 -7.66 -14.55
CA ALA A 330 -17.84 -8.23 -14.48
C ALA A 330 -18.87 -7.14 -14.16
N GLY A 331 -19.98 -7.10 -14.90
CA GLY A 331 -21.10 -6.19 -14.63
C GLY A 331 -20.83 -4.71 -14.94
N VAL A 332 -19.86 -4.42 -15.81
CA VAL A 332 -19.54 -3.07 -16.30
C VAL A 332 -19.80 -2.97 -17.81
N THR A 333 -20.54 -1.95 -18.24
CA THR A 333 -20.89 -1.74 -19.66
C THR A 333 -19.83 -0.87 -20.35
N PHE A 334 -19.35 -1.32 -21.52
CA PHE A 334 -18.37 -0.58 -22.33
C PHE A 334 -18.96 0.02 -23.62
N PRO A 335 -18.52 1.23 -24.04
CA PRO A 335 -17.56 2.11 -23.36
C PRO A 335 -18.14 2.71 -22.07
N LEU A 336 -17.28 3.08 -21.13
CA LEU A 336 -17.70 3.76 -19.90
C LEU A 336 -18.36 5.12 -20.23
N GLY A 337 -19.27 5.54 -19.35
CA GLY A 337 -19.96 6.81 -19.45
C GLY A 337 -19.28 7.92 -18.66
N THR A 338 -20.08 8.94 -18.32
CA THR A 338 -19.63 10.11 -17.55
C THR A 338 -20.06 9.99 -16.09
N ILE A 339 -19.12 10.08 -15.16
CA ILE A 339 -19.38 10.13 -13.73
C ILE A 339 -19.30 11.57 -13.22
N LYS A 340 -20.06 11.89 -12.18
CA LYS A 340 -20.00 13.19 -11.50
C LYS A 340 -19.15 13.04 -10.24
N LEU A 341 -18.08 13.81 -10.16
CA LEU A 341 -17.19 13.84 -9.00
C LEU A 341 -17.34 15.19 -8.30
N SER A 342 -17.55 15.14 -6.98
CA SER A 342 -17.66 16.33 -6.16
C SER A 342 -16.72 16.21 -4.97
N ASN A 343 -15.94 17.25 -4.72
CA ASN A 343 -15.06 17.34 -3.56
C ASN A 343 -14.88 18.81 -3.14
N VAL A 344 -14.91 19.07 -1.83
CA VAL A 344 -14.74 20.40 -1.21
C VAL A 344 -15.48 21.53 -1.96
N GLY A 345 -16.77 21.32 -2.24
CA GLY A 345 -17.65 22.30 -2.90
C GLY A 345 -17.42 22.50 -4.40
N GLN A 346 -16.51 21.75 -5.02
CA GLN A 346 -16.33 21.69 -6.47
C GLN A 346 -17.01 20.45 -7.02
N THR A 347 -17.72 20.58 -8.14
CA THR A 347 -18.33 19.46 -8.86
C THR A 347 -17.88 19.49 -10.31
N ARG A 348 -17.40 18.36 -10.84
CA ARG A 348 -17.05 18.18 -12.25
C ARG A 348 -17.63 16.87 -12.79
N ASP A 349 -18.00 16.90 -14.06
CA ASP A 349 -18.38 15.71 -14.80
C ASP A 349 -17.11 15.17 -15.51
N LEU A 350 -16.78 13.89 -15.30
CA LEU A 350 -15.62 13.21 -15.84
C LEU A 350 -16.06 12.16 -16.87
N ASP A 351 -15.63 12.34 -18.11
CA ASP A 351 -15.86 11.38 -19.19
C ASP A 351 -14.81 10.26 -19.15
N LEU A 352 -15.27 9.03 -18.91
CA LEU A 352 -14.42 7.83 -18.86
C LEU A 352 -14.42 7.03 -20.17
N SER A 353 -15.08 7.51 -21.23
CA SER A 353 -15.23 6.77 -22.49
C SER A 353 -13.91 6.46 -23.21
N SER A 354 -12.83 7.20 -22.88
CA SER A 354 -11.49 6.98 -23.41
C SER A 354 -10.63 6.00 -22.58
N ALA A 355 -11.08 5.60 -21.40
CA ALA A 355 -10.34 4.72 -20.50
C ALA A 355 -10.38 3.27 -21.00
N VAL A 356 -9.21 2.62 -21.12
CA VAL A 356 -9.11 1.21 -21.53
C VAL A 356 -8.66 0.34 -20.37
N THR A 357 -7.75 0.84 -19.54
CA THR A 357 -7.15 0.15 -18.39
C THR A 357 -7.47 0.86 -17.08
N VAL A 358 -7.28 0.18 -15.95
CA VAL A 358 -7.41 0.77 -14.61
C VAL A 358 -6.46 1.95 -14.44
N GLU A 359 -5.26 1.86 -14.99
CA GLU A 359 -4.30 2.97 -15.03
C GLU A 359 -4.86 4.18 -15.78
N ASP A 360 -5.57 3.99 -16.90
CA ASP A 360 -6.23 5.11 -17.60
C ASP A 360 -7.32 5.74 -16.73
N LEU A 361 -8.10 4.94 -15.99
CA LEU A 361 -9.11 5.43 -15.04
C LEU A 361 -8.46 6.26 -13.93
N VAL A 362 -7.39 5.76 -13.31
CA VAL A 362 -6.62 6.48 -12.28
C VAL A 362 -6.14 7.83 -12.83
N ASN A 363 -5.47 7.81 -13.98
CA ASN A 363 -4.94 9.03 -14.61
C ASN A 363 -6.04 10.05 -14.98
N LEU A 364 -7.21 9.59 -15.43
CA LEU A 364 -8.34 10.47 -15.73
C LEU A 364 -8.93 11.11 -14.47
N VAL A 365 -9.03 10.35 -13.37
CA VAL A 365 -9.53 10.87 -12.09
C VAL A 365 -8.52 11.80 -11.41
N GLU A 366 -7.23 11.50 -11.48
CA GLU A 366 -6.21 12.42 -10.96
C GLU A 366 -6.10 13.69 -11.82
N GLY A 367 -6.27 13.55 -13.15
CA GLY A 367 -6.19 14.64 -14.11
C GLY A 367 -7.29 15.70 -13.98
N ILE A 368 -8.41 15.41 -13.32
CA ILE A 368 -9.44 16.42 -13.04
C ILE A 368 -9.10 17.36 -11.88
N ASP A 369 -8.01 17.10 -11.15
CA ASP A 369 -7.48 17.96 -10.09
C ASP A 369 -8.52 18.30 -9.00
N LEU A 370 -9.37 17.34 -8.63
CA LEU A 370 -10.31 17.48 -7.51
C LEU A 370 -9.74 16.93 -6.18
N GLY A 371 -8.46 16.55 -6.14
CA GLY A 371 -7.83 15.90 -4.98
C GLY A 371 -8.54 14.59 -4.61
N ILE A 372 -8.84 13.77 -5.62
CA ILE A 372 -9.42 12.46 -5.50
C ILE A 372 -8.42 11.48 -6.09
N ARG A 373 -8.08 10.43 -5.34
CA ARG A 373 -7.25 9.31 -5.82
C ARG A 373 -8.10 8.06 -5.92
N VAL A 374 -7.86 7.26 -6.96
CA VAL A 374 -8.43 5.92 -7.07
C VAL A 374 -7.40 4.92 -6.54
N GLU A 375 -7.81 4.10 -5.59
CA GLU A 375 -7.03 2.99 -5.06
C GLU A 375 -7.75 1.68 -5.38
N ILE A 376 -6.98 0.62 -5.55
CA ILE A 376 -7.53 -0.74 -5.58
C ILE A 376 -7.59 -1.21 -4.13
N ALA A 377 -8.73 -1.76 -3.70
CA ALA A 377 -8.86 -2.29 -2.35
C ALA A 377 -7.79 -3.36 -2.06
N GLU A 378 -7.45 -3.56 -0.78
CA GLU A 378 -6.43 -4.54 -0.39
C GLU A 378 -6.74 -5.96 -0.90
N SER A 379 -8.04 -6.31 -0.94
CA SER A 379 -8.58 -7.54 -1.52
C SER A 379 -8.36 -7.67 -3.03
N GLY A 380 -8.14 -6.56 -3.75
CA GLY A 380 -7.94 -6.56 -5.19
C GLY A 380 -9.23 -6.70 -6.01
N ASP A 381 -10.41 -6.62 -5.39
CA ASP A 381 -11.72 -6.92 -5.98
C ASP A 381 -12.50 -5.67 -6.41
N ARG A 382 -12.13 -4.49 -5.90
CA ARG A 382 -12.93 -3.25 -6.08
C ARG A 382 -12.07 -1.99 -6.06
N PHE A 383 -12.67 -0.89 -6.51
CA PHE A 383 -12.08 0.44 -6.45
C PHE A 383 -12.53 1.21 -5.22
N ASP A 384 -11.59 1.86 -4.55
CA ASP A 384 -11.84 2.82 -3.49
C ASP A 384 -11.48 4.21 -4.00
N PHE A 385 -12.39 5.17 -3.85
CA PHE A 385 -12.09 6.58 -4.12
C PHE A 385 -11.69 7.21 -2.80
N VAL A 386 -10.49 7.78 -2.74
CA VAL A 386 -9.93 8.39 -1.54
C VAL A 386 -9.94 9.90 -1.71
N ASN A 387 -10.54 10.57 -0.73
CA ASN A 387 -10.48 12.01 -0.64
C ASN A 387 -9.12 12.43 -0.07
N GLU A 388 -8.28 13.02 -0.92
CA GLU A 388 -6.99 13.57 -0.51
C GLU A 388 -7.10 14.95 0.12
N LEU A 389 -8.28 15.59 0.01
CA LEU A 389 -8.57 16.90 0.57
C LEU A 389 -9.23 16.76 1.94
N SER A 390 -8.55 17.26 2.95
CA SER A 390 -9.15 17.49 4.25
C SER A 390 -10.07 18.72 4.20
N GLY A 391 -11.20 18.65 4.91
CA GLY A 391 -12.11 19.79 5.12
C GLY A 391 -13.41 19.78 4.31
N GLY A 392 -13.69 18.74 3.52
CA GLY A 392 -14.96 18.60 2.80
C GLY A 392 -15.35 17.16 2.56
N ALA A 393 -16.65 16.94 2.30
CA ALA A 393 -17.16 15.64 1.86
C ALA A 393 -16.86 15.44 0.38
N MET A 394 -16.43 14.22 0.04
CA MET A 394 -16.32 13.75 -1.33
C MET A 394 -17.56 12.94 -1.68
N SER A 395 -18.07 13.09 -2.90
CA SER A 395 -19.13 12.24 -3.42
C SER A 395 -18.91 11.91 -4.89
N VAL A 396 -19.17 10.67 -5.24
CA VAL A 396 -19.21 10.14 -6.59
C VAL A 396 -20.67 9.86 -6.93
N GLY A 397 -21.13 10.40 -8.04
CA GLY A 397 -22.51 10.26 -8.52
C GLY A 397 -22.57 9.99 -10.01
N GLU A 398 -23.79 9.81 -10.49
CA GLU A 398 -24.07 9.64 -11.92
C GLU A 398 -24.36 11.00 -12.57
N THR A 399 -23.98 11.12 -13.84
CA THR A 399 -24.56 12.15 -14.72
C THR A 399 -25.95 11.69 -15.18
N ALA A 400 -26.86 12.61 -15.51
CA ALA A 400 -28.25 12.27 -15.82
C ALA A 400 -28.38 11.16 -16.88
N GLY A 401 -28.91 10.01 -16.47
CA GLY A 401 -29.10 8.82 -17.32
C GLY A 401 -27.93 7.84 -17.37
N GLY A 402 -26.83 8.11 -16.66
CA GLY A 402 -25.69 7.21 -16.51
C GLY A 402 -25.87 6.17 -15.41
N VAL A 403 -25.15 5.06 -15.54
CA VAL A 403 -25.05 3.97 -14.54
C VAL A 403 -23.59 3.61 -14.24
N THR A 404 -22.63 4.39 -14.74
CA THR A 404 -21.20 4.05 -14.72
C THR A 404 -20.63 4.03 -13.31
N ALA A 405 -20.98 4.99 -12.44
CA ALA A 405 -20.52 4.96 -11.06
C ALA A 405 -21.10 3.76 -10.29
N THR A 406 -22.33 3.36 -10.63
CA THR A 406 -23.05 2.23 -10.04
C THR A 406 -22.48 0.91 -10.52
N GLU A 407 -22.18 0.79 -11.81
CA GLU A 407 -21.53 -0.38 -12.41
C GLU A 407 -20.09 -0.53 -11.93
N LEU A 408 -19.35 0.55 -11.70
CA LEU A 408 -18.02 0.48 -11.08
C LEU A 408 -18.07 0.24 -9.56
N GLY A 409 -19.27 0.27 -8.96
CA GLY A 409 -19.46 0.06 -7.52
C GLY A 409 -19.00 1.22 -6.65
N VAL A 410 -18.72 2.40 -7.21
CA VAL A 410 -18.08 3.55 -6.52
C VAL A 410 -19.05 4.70 -6.23
N ARG A 411 -20.35 4.49 -6.42
CA ARG A 411 -21.36 5.52 -6.21
C ARG A 411 -21.56 5.76 -4.71
N SER A 412 -21.36 7.00 -4.25
CA SER A 412 -21.39 7.33 -2.81
C SER A 412 -22.77 7.28 -2.16
N LEU A 413 -23.84 7.47 -2.93
CA LEU A 413 -25.22 7.42 -2.43
C LEU A 413 -26.07 6.57 -3.37
N THR A 414 -26.55 5.45 -2.84
CA THR A 414 -27.44 4.52 -3.53
C THR A 414 -28.82 4.56 -2.87
N GLY A 415 -29.82 3.90 -3.48
CA GLY A 415 -31.12 3.74 -2.83
C GLY A 415 -31.05 2.97 -1.51
N ASN A 416 -30.02 2.16 -1.32
CA ASN A 416 -29.82 1.34 -0.13
C ASN A 416 -29.08 2.07 0.99
N THR A 417 -28.56 3.28 0.75
CA THR A 417 -27.88 4.05 1.79
C THR A 417 -28.84 4.33 2.94
N GLU A 418 -28.44 4.02 4.18
CA GLU A 418 -29.29 4.23 5.35
C GLU A 418 -29.39 5.73 5.67
N LEU A 419 -30.57 6.19 6.08
CA LEU A 419 -30.76 7.57 6.52
C LEU A 419 -29.95 7.86 7.80
N ALA A 420 -29.57 6.84 8.57
CA ALA A 420 -28.71 6.94 9.74
C ALA A 420 -27.26 7.33 9.38
N ASP A 421 -26.79 7.00 8.17
CA ASP A 421 -25.41 7.27 7.74
C ASP A 421 -25.20 8.75 7.36
N PHE A 422 -26.28 9.50 7.16
CA PHE A 422 -26.22 10.92 6.81
C PHE A 422 -25.69 11.77 7.98
N ASN A 423 -25.16 12.94 7.64
CA ASN A 423 -24.64 13.93 8.60
C ASN A 423 -23.56 13.33 9.53
N ASP A 424 -22.58 12.65 8.96
CA ASP A 424 -21.48 12.00 9.70
C ASP A 424 -21.98 10.98 10.75
N GLY A 425 -23.03 10.23 10.41
CA GLY A 425 -23.64 9.22 11.28
C GLY A 425 -24.59 9.77 12.34
N LEU A 426 -24.93 11.07 12.29
CA LEU A 426 -25.99 11.64 13.14
C LEU A 426 -27.40 11.33 12.63
N GLY A 427 -27.50 10.89 11.39
CA GLY A 427 -28.74 10.58 10.69
C GLY A 427 -29.50 11.82 10.22
N VAL A 428 -30.69 11.57 9.68
CA VAL A 428 -31.67 12.61 9.32
C VAL A 428 -32.65 12.78 10.47
N ASP A 429 -32.94 14.02 10.86
CA ASP A 429 -33.98 14.31 11.85
C ASP A 429 -35.36 14.05 11.22
N ILE A 430 -36.08 13.06 11.74
CA ILE A 430 -37.42 12.69 11.28
C ILE A 430 -38.43 13.17 12.32
N LYS A 431 -39.25 14.13 11.92
CA LYS A 431 -40.35 14.65 12.74
C LYS A 431 -41.42 13.57 12.83
N SER A 432 -41.79 13.23 14.05
CA SER A 432 -42.84 12.25 14.29
C SER A 432 -43.59 12.55 15.58
N GLY A 433 -44.90 12.35 15.57
CA GLY A 433 -45.74 12.45 16.76
C GLY A 433 -46.03 13.88 17.19
N ALA A 434 -46.00 14.84 16.26
CA ALA A 434 -46.41 16.20 16.51
C ALA A 434 -47.87 16.25 16.97
N VAL A 435 -48.13 17.06 17.98
CA VAL A 435 -49.48 17.30 18.51
C VAL A 435 -49.84 18.76 18.30
N ASP A 436 -51.11 19.01 18.01
CA ASP A 436 -51.61 20.37 17.89
C ASP A 436 -51.55 21.06 19.28
N PRO A 437 -50.88 22.21 19.40
CA PRO A 437 -50.66 22.87 20.70
C PRO A 437 -51.92 23.44 21.34
N ILE A 438 -53.04 23.51 20.61
CA ILE A 438 -54.34 24.01 21.09
C ILE A 438 -55.26 22.85 21.46
N THR A 439 -55.29 21.79 20.65
CA THR A 439 -56.23 20.67 20.82
C THR A 439 -55.62 19.44 21.50
N GLY A 440 -54.30 19.33 21.53
CA GLY A 440 -53.56 18.20 22.11
C GLY A 440 -53.72 16.88 21.35
N LEU A 441 -54.34 16.89 20.17
CA LEU A 441 -54.50 15.73 19.30
C LEU A 441 -53.30 15.59 18.35
N PRO A 442 -52.99 14.37 17.87
CA PRO A 442 -51.98 14.17 16.83
C PRO A 442 -52.30 15.03 15.59
N ASP A 443 -51.30 15.73 15.07
CA ASP A 443 -51.41 16.56 13.87
C ASP A 443 -50.40 16.12 12.80
N PRO A 444 -50.81 15.23 11.88
CA PRO A 444 -49.96 14.75 10.80
C PRO A 444 -49.44 15.85 9.87
N ALA A 445 -50.09 17.02 9.81
CA ALA A 445 -49.60 18.13 8.99
C ALA A 445 -48.36 18.82 9.60
N ARG A 446 -48.01 18.48 10.85
CA ARG A 446 -46.78 18.95 11.52
C ARG A 446 -45.67 17.90 11.53
N ASP A 447 -45.96 16.67 11.10
CA ASP A 447 -44.99 15.60 10.89
C ASP A 447 -44.33 15.68 9.50
N ILE A 448 -44.52 16.78 8.77
CA ILE A 448 -43.86 17.00 7.48
C ILE A 448 -42.39 17.38 7.70
N ASP A 449 -41.49 16.52 7.20
CA ASP A 449 -40.05 16.72 7.29
C ASP A 449 -39.60 17.83 6.34
N PHE A 450 -39.95 17.71 5.06
CA PHE A 450 -39.64 18.70 4.04
C PHE A 450 -40.68 18.73 2.91
N ARG A 451 -40.63 19.79 2.12
CA ARG A 451 -41.54 20.05 1.00
C ARG A 451 -40.75 20.21 -0.29
N ILE A 452 -41.20 19.53 -1.34
CA ILE A 452 -40.63 19.66 -2.68
C ILE A 452 -41.57 20.52 -3.52
N ASP A 453 -41.08 21.67 -3.97
CA ASP A 453 -41.75 22.50 -4.95
C ASP A 453 -41.35 22.03 -6.36
N LEU A 454 -42.32 21.54 -7.14
CA LEU A 454 -42.07 21.19 -8.54
C LEU A 454 -41.90 22.44 -9.39
N LYS A 455 -41.18 22.31 -10.51
CA LYS A 455 -40.86 23.41 -11.44
C LYS A 455 -42.10 24.12 -12.02
N ASP A 456 -43.27 23.49 -11.93
CA ASP A 456 -44.54 24.09 -12.35
C ASP A 456 -45.01 25.23 -11.42
N GLY A 457 -44.40 25.38 -10.24
CA GLY A 457 -44.67 26.43 -9.26
C GLY A 457 -46.04 26.31 -8.59
N VAL A 458 -46.75 25.21 -8.79
CA VAL A 458 -48.12 24.99 -8.28
C VAL A 458 -48.19 23.70 -7.46
N THR A 459 -47.43 22.68 -7.86
CA THR A 459 -47.47 21.38 -7.18
C THR A 459 -46.42 21.36 -6.07
N GLN A 460 -46.90 21.28 -4.84
CA GLN A 460 -46.10 21.04 -3.66
C GLN A 460 -46.30 19.60 -3.21
N LEU A 461 -45.20 18.88 -2.98
CA LEU A 461 -45.23 17.54 -2.42
C LEU A 461 -44.69 17.62 -0.99
N ASP A 462 -45.55 17.32 -0.02
CA ASP A 462 -45.17 17.18 1.38
C ASP A 462 -44.60 15.78 1.60
N ILE A 463 -43.38 15.71 2.15
CA ILE A 463 -42.67 14.45 2.42
C ILE A 463 -42.60 14.23 3.93
N ASP A 464 -43.03 13.05 4.34
CA ASP A 464 -42.90 12.49 5.68
C ASP A 464 -42.03 11.23 5.57
N LEU A 465 -40.93 11.20 6.31
CA LEU A 465 -39.93 10.14 6.33
C LEU A 465 -40.20 9.10 7.43
N VAL A 466 -41.30 9.19 8.18
CA VAL A 466 -41.63 8.21 9.21
C VAL A 466 -41.71 6.80 8.63
N GLY A 467 -40.81 5.93 9.10
CA GLY A 467 -40.69 4.54 8.65
C GLY A 467 -39.71 4.32 7.50
N ALA A 468 -39.13 5.39 6.94
CA ALA A 468 -38.01 5.29 6.01
C ALA A 468 -36.73 4.91 6.78
N VAL A 469 -36.03 3.90 6.26
CA VAL A 469 -34.74 3.45 6.80
C VAL A 469 -33.61 3.82 5.83
N THR A 470 -33.91 3.80 4.54
CA THR A 470 -32.98 4.04 3.44
C THR A 470 -33.45 5.22 2.58
N VAL A 471 -32.59 5.65 1.64
CA VAL A 471 -32.91 6.71 0.66
C VAL A 471 -34.02 6.30 -0.32
N GLN A 472 -34.16 5.00 -0.60
CA GLN A 472 -35.25 4.42 -1.41
C GLN A 472 -36.54 4.30 -0.61
#